data_AF-A0A655P462-F1
#
_entry.id   AF-A0A655P462-F1
#
_cell.length_a   1.000
_cell.length_b   1.000
_cell.length_c   1.000
_cell.angle_alpha   90.00
_cell.angle_beta   90.00
_cell.angle_gamma   90.00
#
_symmetry.space_group_name_H-M   'P 1'
#
loop_
_entity.id
_entity.type
_entity.pdbx_description
1 polymer ?
#
loop_
_entity_poly.entity_id
_entity_poly.type
_entity_poly.pdbx_seq_one_letter_code
_entity_poly.pdbx_strand_id
1 'polypeptide(L)'
;MRPTRNGAAAIRLATEDATKIAAQSFEASTTFAQGKAKFKILQAGDVREFEVIVSPTGDQFAVTDTKGNILLQPQPYPPTGPVTVLGTTFELTEGALPNDKFTANLVPSEGDNGNLRKMINIQTAKRMNDNESTIIDLYHNLNTDVGLKMATMTRLTDVARLEKEAAQSRIASISGVNLDEEAANMMKFQQAYMASSRIIQASNDTFNTILALR
;
A
#
# COMPACT_ATOMS: atom_id res chain seq x y z
N MET A 1 17.48 -2.73 -9.80
CA MET A 1 16.23 -1.94 -9.64
C MET A 1 15.94 -1.78 -8.15
N ARG A 2 15.69 -0.56 -7.64
CA ARG A 2 15.31 -0.32 -6.24
C ARG A 2 13.83 0.11 -6.21
N PRO A 3 12.85 -0.82 -6.15
CA PRO A 3 11.45 -0.54 -6.46
C PRO A 3 10.78 0.40 -5.45
N THR A 4 11.25 0.41 -4.21
CA THR A 4 10.63 1.17 -3.11
C THR A 4 11.30 2.51 -2.83
N ARG A 5 12.50 2.75 -3.40
CA ARG A 5 13.24 4.02 -3.22
C ARG A 5 12.47 5.22 -3.79
N ASN A 6 11.75 5.03 -4.89
CA ASN A 6 10.98 6.11 -5.52
C ASN A 6 9.52 6.16 -5.06
N GLY A 7 8.97 5.05 -4.56
CA GLY A 7 7.61 5.01 -4.00
C GLY A 7 7.49 5.87 -2.73
N ALA A 8 8.49 5.82 -1.87
CA ALA A 8 8.56 6.69 -0.69
C ALA A 8 8.81 8.17 -1.04
N ALA A 9 9.50 8.46 -2.15
CA ALA A 9 9.72 9.83 -2.61
C ALA A 9 8.42 10.54 -3.07
N ALA A 10 7.38 9.78 -3.41
CA ALA A 10 6.06 10.31 -3.73
C ALA A 10 5.21 10.62 -2.48
N ILE A 11 5.60 10.13 -1.29
CA ILE A 11 4.94 10.46 -0.03
C ILE A 11 5.41 11.85 0.37
N ARG A 12 4.65 12.87 -0.04
CA ARG A 12 4.88 14.26 0.35
C ARG A 12 3.90 14.66 1.44
N LEU A 13 4.35 15.54 2.34
CA LEU A 13 3.48 16.18 3.30
C LEU A 13 2.40 16.99 2.54
N ALA A 14 1.12 16.78 2.89
CA ALA A 14 0.02 17.49 2.24
C ALA A 14 0.02 19.00 2.56
N THR A 15 0.63 19.38 3.68
CA THR A 15 0.72 20.77 4.17
C THR A 15 2.18 21.10 4.47
N GLU A 16 2.79 21.98 3.69
CA GLU A 16 4.16 22.48 3.94
C GLU A 16 4.17 23.71 4.87
N ASP A 17 2.99 24.24 5.20
CA ASP A 17 2.81 25.42 6.03
C ASP A 17 2.41 25.03 7.47
N ALA A 18 3.35 25.17 8.39
CA ALA A 18 3.14 24.85 9.80
C ALA A 18 2.02 25.69 10.45
N THR A 19 1.70 26.88 9.93
CA THR A 19 0.63 27.73 10.49
C THR A 19 -0.77 27.16 10.25
N LYS A 20 -0.91 26.26 9.28
CA LYS A 20 -2.16 25.52 9.03
C LYS A 20 -2.35 24.32 9.96
N ILE A 21 -1.33 23.97 10.77
CA ILE A 21 -1.42 22.91 11.75
C ILE A 21 -2.01 23.50 13.03
N ALA A 22 -3.28 23.20 13.30
CA ALA A 22 -3.91 23.52 14.58
C ALA A 22 -3.32 22.62 15.68
N ALA A 23 -2.15 23.00 16.21
CA ALA A 23 -1.40 22.26 17.23
C ALA A 23 -2.13 22.22 18.58
N GLN A 24 -2.81 23.32 18.91
CA GLN A 24 -3.64 23.45 20.09
C GLN A 24 -4.89 22.59 19.93
N SER A 25 -5.20 21.85 20.97
CA SER A 25 -6.52 21.24 21.11
C SER A 25 -7.45 22.23 21.81
N PHE A 26 -8.73 22.20 21.45
CA PHE A 26 -9.74 22.65 22.40
C PHE A 26 -9.78 21.58 23.50
N GLU A 27 -9.59 21.96 24.76
CA GLU A 27 -9.86 21.08 25.90
C GLU A 27 -11.38 20.87 26.05
N ALA A 28 -11.97 20.13 25.11
CA ALA A 28 -13.39 19.86 25.17
C ALA A 28 -13.66 18.56 25.95
N SER A 29 -14.37 18.72 27.07
CA SER A 29 -14.98 17.68 27.91
C SER A 29 -14.08 17.10 28.99
N THR A 30 -13.92 17.83 30.10
CA THR A 30 -13.83 17.08 31.36
C THR A 30 -15.23 16.55 31.65
N THR A 31 -15.37 15.26 31.44
CA THR A 31 -16.60 14.54 31.71
C THR A 31 -16.51 14.03 33.13
N PHE A 32 -17.16 14.70 34.09
CA PHE A 32 -17.51 14.09 35.37
C PHE A 32 -18.80 13.29 35.18
N ALA A 33 -18.83 12.43 34.15
CA ALA A 33 -19.91 11.48 33.97
C ALA A 33 -19.50 10.14 34.56
N GLN A 34 -20.33 9.63 35.46
CA GLN A 34 -20.24 8.25 35.89
C GLN A 34 -20.90 7.32 34.86
N GLY A 35 -21.74 7.88 33.98
CA GLY A 35 -22.39 7.18 32.88
C GLY A 35 -21.50 6.89 31.67
N LYS A 36 -22.11 6.26 30.65
CA LYS A 36 -21.49 5.92 29.35
C LYS A 36 -21.73 6.96 28.25
N ALA A 37 -22.39 8.07 28.58
CA ALA A 37 -22.68 9.12 27.61
C ALA A 37 -21.39 9.73 27.04
N LYS A 38 -21.44 10.01 25.74
CA LYS A 38 -20.40 10.71 25.01
C LYS A 38 -20.84 12.15 24.79
N PHE A 39 -19.94 13.06 25.08
CA PHE A 39 -20.09 14.48 24.81
C PHE A 39 -19.04 14.92 23.81
N LYS A 40 -19.46 15.61 22.75
CA LYS A 40 -18.59 16.03 21.66
C LYS A 40 -18.97 17.43 21.16
N ILE A 41 -17.99 18.31 21.03
CA ILE A 41 -18.20 19.59 20.35
C ILE A 41 -18.10 19.37 18.84
N LEU A 42 -19.11 19.82 18.10
CA LEU A 42 -19.15 19.79 16.64
C LEU A 42 -18.65 21.11 16.04
N GLN A 43 -19.02 22.24 16.64
CA GLN A 43 -18.63 23.56 16.18
C GLN A 43 -18.47 24.51 17.36
N ALA A 44 -17.35 25.24 17.41
CA ALA A 44 -17.12 26.31 18.37
C ALA A 44 -17.74 27.62 17.85
N GLY A 45 -18.54 28.29 18.68
CA GLY A 45 -19.10 29.61 18.42
C GLY A 45 -18.66 30.64 19.47
N ASP A 46 -19.61 31.48 19.91
CA ASP A 46 -19.33 32.61 20.80
C ASP A 46 -19.13 32.16 22.25
N VAL A 47 -19.92 31.18 22.71
CA VAL A 47 -19.70 30.59 24.04
C VAL A 47 -18.51 29.64 23.99
N ARG A 48 -17.47 29.97 24.76
CA ARG A 48 -16.22 29.21 24.83
C ARG A 48 -16.12 28.35 26.08
N GLU A 49 -16.84 28.67 27.14
CA GLU A 49 -16.85 27.91 28.38
C GLU A 49 -18.29 27.68 28.82
N PHE A 50 -18.67 26.43 29.03
CA PHE A 50 -20.00 26.07 29.50
C PHE A 50 -20.03 24.65 30.06
N GLU A 51 -21.10 24.33 30.76
CA GLU A 51 -21.32 23.07 31.42
C GLU A 51 -22.70 22.54 31.05
N VAL A 52 -22.77 21.26 30.69
CA VAL A 52 -24.03 20.56 30.46
C VAL A 52 -24.28 19.66 31.66
N ILE A 53 -25.41 19.88 32.32
CA ILE A 53 -25.79 19.18 33.56
C ILE A 53 -27.04 18.37 33.28
N VAL A 54 -26.97 17.07 33.57
CA VAL A 54 -28.15 16.19 33.54
C VAL A 54 -28.90 16.37 34.85
N SER A 55 -30.21 16.59 34.74
CA SER A 55 -31.11 16.77 35.88
C SER A 55 -31.02 15.61 36.88
N PRO A 56 -31.35 15.84 38.17
CA PRO A 56 -31.38 14.78 39.19
C PRO A 56 -32.40 13.67 38.91
N THR A 57 -33.40 13.91 38.05
CA THR A 57 -34.35 12.87 37.62
C THR A 57 -33.85 12.09 36.41
N GLY A 58 -32.84 12.60 35.70
CA GLY A 58 -32.26 11.96 34.51
C GLY A 58 -33.04 12.21 33.22
N ASP A 59 -34.15 12.95 33.26
CA ASP A 59 -35.06 13.12 32.11
C ASP A 59 -34.79 14.39 31.29
N GLN A 60 -33.98 15.30 31.84
CA GLN A 60 -33.67 16.59 31.23
C GLN A 60 -32.20 16.93 31.35
N PHE A 61 -31.71 17.80 30.46
CA PHE A 61 -30.39 18.42 30.54
C PHE A 61 -30.52 19.94 30.43
N ALA A 62 -29.62 20.67 31.08
CA ALA A 62 -29.51 22.12 30.97
C ALA A 62 -28.08 22.52 30.62
N VAL A 63 -27.91 23.68 30.00
CA VAL A 63 -26.58 24.24 29.73
C VAL A 63 -26.39 25.50 30.56
N THR A 64 -25.32 25.54 31.34
CA THR A 64 -24.97 26.66 32.22
C THR A 64 -23.58 27.20 31.89
N ASP A 65 -23.34 28.46 32.18
CA ASP A 65 -21.99 29.05 32.20
C ASP A 65 -21.23 28.56 33.45
N THR A 66 -19.91 28.74 33.47
CA THR A 66 -18.98 28.54 34.60
C THR A 66 -19.41 29.25 35.89
N LYS A 67 -20.25 30.28 35.80
CA LYS A 67 -20.82 31.03 36.91
C LYS A 67 -22.21 30.52 37.37
N GLY A 68 -22.73 29.47 36.75
CA GLY A 68 -24.04 28.87 37.06
C GLY A 68 -25.23 29.55 36.37
N ASN A 69 -25.00 30.50 35.47
CA ASN A 69 -26.09 31.13 34.71
C ASN A 69 -26.62 30.18 33.63
N ILE A 70 -27.94 30.03 33.52
CA ILE A 70 -28.56 29.16 32.50
C ILE A 70 -28.42 29.80 31.11
N LEU A 71 -27.66 29.14 30.24
CA LEU A 71 -27.48 29.52 28.82
C LEU A 71 -28.52 28.83 27.92
N LEU A 72 -28.97 27.63 28.30
CA LEU A 72 -30.06 26.92 27.66
C LEU A 72 -31.00 26.37 28.73
N GLN A 73 -32.29 26.70 28.62
CA GLN A 73 -33.32 26.16 29.51
C GLN A 73 -33.36 24.63 29.44
N PRO A 74 -33.75 23.95 30.54
CA PRO A 74 -33.86 22.49 30.56
C PRO A 74 -34.64 21.93 29.36
N GLN A 75 -34.02 20.99 28.66
CA GLN A 75 -34.60 20.28 27.52
C GLN A 75 -34.68 18.78 27.83
N PRO A 76 -35.58 18.02 27.18
CA PRO A 76 -35.63 16.57 27.31
C PRO A 76 -34.28 15.92 27.00
N TYR A 77 -33.88 14.97 27.83
CA TYR A 77 -32.72 14.12 27.65
C TYR A 77 -33.17 12.68 27.34
N PRO A 78 -32.50 11.96 26.43
CA PRO A 78 -31.40 12.42 25.59
C PRO A 78 -31.86 13.34 24.46
N PRO A 79 -31.02 14.30 24.02
CA PRO A 79 -31.33 15.12 22.86
C PRO A 79 -31.39 14.24 21.59
N THR A 80 -32.33 14.55 20.69
CA THR A 80 -32.53 13.80 19.44
C THR A 80 -31.57 14.21 18.32
N GLY A 81 -30.71 15.21 18.56
CA GLY A 81 -29.73 15.72 17.61
C GLY A 81 -28.79 16.75 18.23
N PRO A 82 -27.96 17.40 17.41
CA PRO A 82 -27.02 18.42 17.88
C PRO A 82 -27.73 19.59 18.55
N VAL A 83 -27.20 20.02 19.69
CA VAL A 83 -27.71 21.14 20.48
C VAL A 83 -26.81 22.34 20.22
N THR A 84 -27.42 23.48 19.86
CA THR A 84 -26.69 24.74 19.65
C THR A 84 -27.01 25.73 20.77
N VAL A 85 -25.96 26.26 21.40
CA VAL A 85 -26.06 27.28 22.45
C VAL A 85 -25.10 28.40 22.08
N LEU A 86 -25.63 29.62 21.87
CA LEU A 86 -24.84 30.82 21.56
C LEU A 86 -23.75 30.57 20.49
N GLY A 87 -24.16 29.95 19.37
CA GLY A 87 -23.29 29.62 18.23
C GLY A 87 -22.42 28.38 18.39
N THR A 88 -22.24 27.85 19.60
CA THR A 88 -21.49 26.61 19.85
C THR A 88 -22.42 25.41 19.75
N THR A 89 -22.07 24.43 18.92
CA THR A 89 -22.85 23.23 18.67
C THR A 89 -22.17 22.01 19.27
N PHE A 90 -22.89 21.22 20.05
CA PHE A 90 -22.42 19.98 20.65
C PHE A 90 -23.41 18.83 20.46
N GLU A 91 -22.91 17.61 20.63
CA GLU A 91 -23.67 16.37 20.64
C GLU A 91 -23.50 15.71 22.01
N LEU A 92 -24.62 15.26 22.59
CA LEU A 92 -24.66 14.50 23.83
C LEU A 92 -25.46 13.22 23.58
N THR A 93 -24.82 12.05 23.73
CA THR A 93 -25.51 10.77 23.54
C THR A 93 -26.26 10.33 24.79
N GLU A 94 -27.12 9.33 24.65
CA GLU A 94 -27.70 8.61 25.78
C GLU A 94 -26.62 7.94 26.66
N GLY A 95 -27.03 7.50 27.86
CA GLY A 95 -26.19 6.77 28.80
C GLY A 95 -25.55 7.58 29.95
N ALA A 96 -25.82 8.88 30.04
CA ALA A 96 -25.52 9.71 31.21
C ALA A 96 -26.40 9.30 32.40
N LEU A 97 -25.83 9.35 33.60
CA LEU A 97 -26.52 9.18 34.87
C LEU A 97 -27.04 10.53 35.40
N PRO A 98 -28.03 10.52 36.30
CA PRO A 98 -28.50 11.73 36.95
C PRO A 98 -27.36 12.49 37.65
N ASN A 99 -27.33 13.82 37.49
CA ASN A 99 -26.27 14.71 37.95
C ASN A 99 -24.92 14.59 37.22
N ASP A 100 -24.85 13.85 36.11
CA ASP A 100 -23.65 13.87 35.26
C ASP A 100 -23.40 15.29 34.72
N LYS A 101 -22.13 15.67 34.70
CA LYS A 101 -21.68 17.00 34.29
C LYS A 101 -20.61 16.91 33.21
N PHE A 102 -20.84 17.63 32.12
CA PHE A 102 -19.95 17.71 30.97
C PHE A 102 -19.46 19.15 30.81
N THR A 103 -18.18 19.41 31.07
CA THR A 103 -17.63 20.76 30.99
C THR A 103 -16.86 20.94 29.69
N ALA A 104 -17.22 21.95 28.90
CA ALA A 104 -16.54 22.30 27.67
C ALA A 104 -15.67 23.55 27.87
N ASN A 105 -14.38 23.45 27.56
CA ASN A 105 -13.48 24.60 27.46
C ASN A 105 -12.89 24.70 26.06
N LEU A 106 -13.30 25.74 25.33
CA LEU A 106 -12.89 26.04 23.98
C LEU A 106 -12.00 27.29 23.90
N VAL A 107 -11.51 27.76 25.05
CA VAL A 107 -10.52 28.83 25.11
C VAL A 107 -9.17 28.26 24.67
N PRO A 108 -8.53 28.84 23.65
CA PRO A 108 -7.19 28.44 23.25
C PRO A 108 -6.21 28.71 24.41
N SER A 109 -5.50 27.68 24.86
CA SER A 109 -4.45 27.84 25.87
C SER A 109 -3.10 28.00 25.16
N GLU A 110 -2.38 29.08 25.45
CA GLU A 110 -1.05 29.30 24.92
C GLU A 110 -0.10 28.18 25.37
N GLY A 111 0.56 27.54 24.41
CA GLY A 111 1.45 26.41 24.65
C GLY A 111 0.79 25.02 24.64
N ASP A 112 -0.53 24.92 24.46
CA ASP A 112 -1.16 23.60 24.28
C ASP A 112 -0.75 22.95 22.95
N ASN A 113 -0.49 21.64 23.02
CA ASN A 113 -0.08 20.78 21.91
C ASN A 113 -0.91 19.49 21.81
N GLY A 114 -2.11 19.45 22.40
CA GLY A 114 -2.94 18.25 22.46
C GLY A 114 -3.24 17.61 21.11
N ASN A 115 -3.45 18.40 20.04
CA ASN A 115 -3.63 17.84 18.69
C ASN A 115 -2.32 17.26 18.13
N LEU A 116 -1.16 17.88 18.43
CA LEU A 116 0.14 17.30 18.06
C LEU A 116 0.38 15.97 18.79
N ARG A 117 0.01 15.85 20.07
CA ARG A 117 0.10 14.57 20.79
C ARG A 117 -0.80 13.51 20.19
N LYS A 118 -2.03 13.87 19.80
CA LYS A 118 -2.93 12.95 19.07
C LYS A 118 -2.32 12.51 17.74
N MET A 119 -1.68 13.42 17.00
CA MET A 119 -0.97 13.10 15.76
C MET A 119 0.20 12.14 16.01
N ILE A 120 1.02 12.38 17.04
CA ILE A 120 2.11 11.47 17.43
C ILE A 120 1.55 10.09 17.79
N ASN A 121 0.42 10.03 18.50
CA ASN A 121 -0.21 8.76 18.88
C ASN A 121 -0.74 7.96 17.68
N ILE A 122 -1.08 8.59 16.55
CA ILE A 122 -1.49 7.86 15.33
C ILE A 122 -0.37 6.91 14.86
N GLN A 123 0.90 7.27 15.09
CA GLN A 123 2.05 6.45 14.73
C GLN A 123 2.00 5.05 15.37
N THR A 124 1.53 4.96 16.62
CA THR A 124 1.49 3.72 17.41
C THR A 124 0.09 3.14 17.53
N ALA A 125 -0.93 3.87 17.08
CA ALA A 125 -2.31 3.42 17.14
C ALA A 125 -2.57 2.28 16.14
N LYS A 126 -3.03 1.15 16.67
CA LYS A 126 -3.49 0.02 15.86
C LYS A 126 -4.90 0.27 15.35
N ARG A 127 -4.99 0.89 14.17
CA ARG A 127 -6.26 1.25 13.51
C ARG A 127 -6.38 0.66 12.10
N MET A 128 -5.32 0.06 11.60
CA MET A 128 -5.29 -0.59 10.28
C MET A 128 -5.49 -2.10 10.44
N ASN A 129 -5.97 -2.77 9.39
CA ASN A 129 -6.20 -4.22 9.37
C ASN A 129 -7.01 -4.70 10.58
N ASP A 130 -8.26 -4.25 10.67
CA ASP A 130 -9.19 -4.60 11.77
C ASP A 130 -8.65 -4.31 13.19
N ASN A 131 -7.93 -3.19 13.34
CA ASN A 131 -7.27 -2.74 14.58
C ASN A 131 -6.11 -3.60 15.07
N GLU A 132 -5.48 -4.38 14.19
CA GLU A 132 -4.32 -5.22 14.58
C GLU A 132 -2.98 -4.57 14.28
N SER A 133 -2.94 -3.64 13.32
CA SER A 133 -1.70 -3.07 12.77
C SER A 133 -1.66 -1.56 12.84
N THR A 134 -0.45 -1.01 13.01
CA THR A 134 -0.17 0.41 12.85
C THR A 134 0.03 0.77 11.38
N ILE A 135 0.06 2.07 11.07
CA ILE A 135 0.42 2.57 9.72
C ILE A 135 1.86 2.16 9.35
N ILE A 136 2.76 2.13 10.32
CA ILE A 136 4.15 1.73 10.13
C ILE A 136 4.24 0.24 9.78
N ASP A 137 3.49 -0.61 10.47
CA ASP A 137 3.45 -2.05 10.18
C ASP A 137 2.95 -2.30 8.75
N LEU A 138 1.90 -1.60 8.32
CA LEU A 138 1.38 -1.71 6.96
C LEU A 138 2.43 -1.32 5.91
N TYR A 139 3.19 -0.24 6.16
CA TYR A 139 4.29 0.17 5.28
C TYR A 139 5.40 -0.88 5.20
N HIS A 140 5.79 -1.47 6.34
CA HIS A 140 6.79 -2.54 6.37
C HIS A 140 6.33 -3.80 5.63
N ASN A 141 5.06 -4.18 5.80
CA ASN A 141 4.47 -5.33 5.11
C ASN A 141 4.43 -5.09 3.59
N LEU A 142 4.02 -3.90 3.14
CA LEU A 142 4.03 -3.56 1.72
C LEU A 142 5.44 -3.62 1.12
N ASN A 143 6.45 -3.07 1.81
CA ASN A 143 7.83 -3.12 1.33
C ASN A 143 8.36 -4.57 1.27
N THR A 144 7.97 -5.41 2.23
CA THR A 144 8.33 -6.83 2.26
C THR A 144 7.67 -7.59 1.11
N ASP A 145 6.38 -7.38 0.85
CA ASP A 145 5.65 -8.03 -0.23
C ASP A 145 6.20 -7.64 -1.61
N VAL A 146 6.47 -6.35 -1.82
CA VAL A 146 7.13 -5.87 -3.05
C VAL A 146 8.52 -6.49 -3.20
N GLY A 147 9.29 -6.60 -2.13
CA GLY A 147 10.60 -7.25 -2.13
C GLY A 147 10.52 -8.74 -2.50
N LEU A 148 9.57 -9.46 -1.90
CA LEU A 148 9.32 -10.89 -2.18
C LEU A 148 8.88 -11.11 -3.63
N LYS A 149 7.94 -10.29 -4.12
CA LYS A 149 7.46 -10.33 -5.49
C LYS A 149 8.60 -10.06 -6.47
N MET A 150 9.45 -9.09 -6.19
CA MET A 150 10.63 -8.81 -7.01
C MET A 150 11.60 -9.98 -7.04
N ALA A 151 11.95 -10.57 -5.89
CA ALA A 151 12.83 -11.73 -5.82
C ALA A 151 12.27 -12.92 -6.61
N THR A 152 10.95 -13.13 -6.53
CA THR A 152 10.25 -14.16 -7.30
C THR A 152 10.32 -13.91 -8.79
N MET A 153 10.12 -12.67 -9.24
CA MET A 153 10.20 -12.29 -10.66
C MET A 153 11.61 -12.43 -11.22
N THR A 154 12.65 -12.08 -10.44
CA THR A 154 14.05 -12.31 -10.85
C THR A 154 14.30 -13.80 -11.08
N ARG A 155 13.89 -14.65 -10.13
CA ARG A 155 14.03 -16.10 -10.26
C ARG A 155 13.29 -16.64 -11.48
N LEU A 156 12.06 -16.18 -11.74
CA LEU A 156 11.30 -16.59 -12.92
C LEU A 156 11.97 -16.16 -14.22
N THR A 157 12.58 -14.97 -14.23
CA THR A 157 13.34 -14.47 -15.38
C THR A 157 14.58 -15.33 -15.65
N ASP A 158 15.31 -15.72 -14.59
CA ASP A 158 16.47 -16.60 -14.71
C ASP A 158 16.08 -17.98 -15.23
N VAL A 159 14.99 -18.56 -14.72
CA VAL A 159 14.45 -19.83 -15.23
C VAL A 159 14.05 -19.70 -16.70
N ALA A 160 13.33 -18.65 -17.08
CA ALA A 160 12.95 -18.42 -18.46
C ALA A 160 14.15 -18.25 -19.41
N ARG A 161 15.24 -17.62 -18.92
CA ARG A 161 16.49 -17.52 -19.67
C ARG A 161 17.14 -18.88 -19.87
N LEU A 162 17.23 -19.71 -18.82
CA LEU A 162 17.77 -21.06 -18.91
C LEU A 162 16.96 -21.95 -19.86
N GLU A 163 15.63 -21.88 -19.78
CA GLU A 163 14.73 -22.60 -20.71
C GLU A 163 14.96 -22.17 -22.17
N LYS A 164 15.13 -20.86 -22.40
CA LYS A 164 15.46 -20.33 -23.73
C LYS A 164 16.80 -20.87 -24.23
N GLU A 165 17.83 -20.84 -23.39
CA GLU A 165 19.17 -21.37 -23.74
C GLU A 165 19.12 -22.87 -24.04
N ALA A 166 18.40 -23.65 -23.23
CA ALA A 166 18.19 -25.08 -23.45
C ALA A 166 17.46 -25.37 -24.76
N ALA A 167 16.39 -24.61 -25.06
CA ALA A 167 15.67 -24.73 -26.33
C ALA A 167 16.55 -24.37 -27.54
N GLN A 168 17.36 -23.31 -27.44
CA GLN A 168 18.32 -22.94 -28.49
C GLN A 168 19.38 -24.02 -28.71
N SER A 169 19.93 -24.58 -27.63
CA SER A 169 20.88 -25.71 -27.71
C SER A 169 20.27 -26.92 -28.41
N ARG A 170 19.00 -27.25 -28.10
CA ARG A 170 18.29 -28.37 -28.74
C ARG A 170 17.99 -28.12 -30.22
N ILE A 171 17.68 -26.88 -30.60
CA ILE A 171 17.54 -26.51 -32.02
C ILE A 171 18.89 -26.67 -32.73
N ALA A 172 19.98 -26.20 -32.12
CA ALA A 172 21.33 -26.32 -32.66
C ALA A 172 21.80 -27.78 -32.76
N SER A 173 21.37 -28.69 -31.86
CA SER A 173 21.73 -30.10 -31.96
C SER A 173 21.00 -30.85 -33.09
N ILE A 174 19.79 -30.41 -33.45
CA ILE A 174 19.00 -31.03 -34.53
C ILE A 174 19.36 -30.41 -35.89
N SER A 175 19.54 -29.09 -35.92
CA SER A 175 19.82 -28.33 -37.14
C SER A 175 21.32 -28.14 -37.39
N GLY A 176 22.15 -28.58 -36.45
CA GLY A 176 23.60 -28.51 -36.54
C GLY A 176 24.10 -29.55 -37.52
N VAL A 177 24.83 -29.07 -38.52
CA VAL A 177 25.54 -29.93 -39.47
C VAL A 177 26.84 -30.38 -38.81
N ASN A 178 27.07 -31.69 -38.72
CA ASN A 178 28.33 -32.20 -38.23
C ASN A 178 29.38 -32.14 -39.34
N LEU A 179 30.29 -31.15 -39.26
CA LEU A 179 31.32 -30.91 -40.27
C LEU A 179 32.22 -32.12 -40.50
N ASP A 180 32.42 -32.97 -39.50
CA ASP A 180 33.22 -34.20 -39.64
C ASP A 180 32.48 -35.25 -40.47
N GLU A 181 31.15 -35.33 -40.33
CA GLU A 181 30.30 -36.23 -41.11
C GLU A 181 30.14 -35.73 -42.57
N GLU A 182 30.00 -34.41 -42.76
CA GLU A 182 30.05 -33.82 -44.11
C GLU A 182 31.41 -34.00 -44.76
N ALA A 183 32.52 -33.82 -44.03
CA ALA A 183 33.87 -34.05 -44.56
C ALA A 183 34.09 -35.52 -44.94
N ALA A 184 33.63 -36.47 -44.11
CA ALA A 184 33.69 -37.89 -44.44
C ALA A 184 32.86 -38.23 -45.69
N ASN A 185 31.65 -37.67 -45.80
CA ASN A 185 30.83 -37.81 -47.00
C ASN A 185 31.48 -37.17 -48.23
N MET A 186 32.10 -36.00 -48.08
CA MET A 186 32.85 -35.33 -49.15
C MET A 186 34.03 -36.18 -49.62
N MET A 187 34.83 -36.73 -48.70
CA MET A 187 35.92 -37.64 -49.04
C MET A 187 35.42 -38.89 -49.77
N LYS A 188 34.29 -39.45 -49.32
CA LYS A 188 33.63 -40.58 -49.98
C LYS A 188 33.17 -40.24 -51.40
N PHE A 189 32.56 -39.07 -51.61
CA PHE A 189 32.16 -38.58 -52.94
C PHE A 189 33.37 -38.35 -53.84
N GLN A 190 34.45 -37.76 -53.31
CA GLN A 190 35.70 -37.58 -54.04
C GLN A 190 36.32 -38.93 -54.45
N GLN A 191 36.35 -39.91 -53.55
CA GLN A 191 36.86 -41.25 -53.84
C GLN A 191 36.00 -41.97 -54.88
N ALA A 192 34.67 -41.89 -54.77
CA ALA A 192 33.74 -42.46 -55.74
C ALA A 192 33.89 -41.81 -57.12
N TYR A 193 34.13 -40.50 -57.18
CA TYR A 193 34.39 -39.77 -58.43
C TYR A 193 35.71 -40.22 -59.07
N MET A 194 36.79 -40.33 -58.29
CA MET A 194 38.08 -40.85 -58.78
C MET A 194 37.99 -42.31 -59.23
N ALA A 195 37.19 -43.14 -58.55
CA ALA A 195 36.93 -44.51 -58.98
C ALA A 195 36.15 -44.53 -60.31
N SER A 196 35.12 -43.70 -60.44
CA SER A 196 34.32 -43.58 -61.65
C SER A 196 35.14 -43.08 -62.84
N SER A 197 36.05 -42.12 -62.64
CA SER A 197 36.92 -41.63 -63.71
C SER A 197 37.94 -42.69 -64.18
N ARG A 198 38.46 -43.51 -63.27
CA ARG A 198 39.31 -44.67 -63.64
C ARG A 198 38.53 -45.73 -64.41
N ILE A 199 37.27 -45.99 -64.06
CA ILE A 199 36.40 -46.91 -64.82
C ILE A 199 36.18 -46.39 -66.24
N ILE A 200 35.97 -45.08 -66.41
CA ILE A 200 35.82 -44.45 -67.74
C ILE A 200 37.12 -44.56 -68.54
N GLN A 201 38.28 -44.30 -67.93
CA GLN A 201 39.58 -44.45 -68.59
C GLN A 201 39.81 -45.90 -69.05
N ALA A 202 39.61 -46.87 -68.15
CA ALA A 202 39.73 -48.28 -68.51
C ALA A 202 38.75 -48.69 -69.62
N SER A 203 37.53 -48.15 -69.61
CA SER A 203 36.53 -48.39 -70.64
C SER A 203 36.94 -47.80 -71.99
N ASN A 204 37.49 -46.58 -72.02
CA ASN A 204 38.04 -45.95 -73.22
C ASN A 204 39.24 -46.72 -73.76
N ASP A 205 40.16 -47.17 -72.90
CA ASP A 205 41.32 -47.98 -73.30
C ASP A 205 40.87 -49.31 -73.89
N THR A 206 39.87 -49.96 -73.30
CA THR A 206 39.27 -51.19 -73.82
C THR A 206 38.62 -50.94 -75.18
N PHE A 207 37.87 -49.85 -75.34
CA PHE A 207 37.22 -49.49 -76.59
C PHE A 207 38.22 -49.19 -77.71
N ASN A 208 39.27 -48.42 -77.40
CA ASN A 208 40.36 -48.14 -78.34
C ASN A 208 41.10 -49.41 -78.76
N THR A 209 41.34 -50.33 -77.82
CA THR A 209 41.98 -51.62 -78.12
C THR A 209 41.12 -52.47 -79.06
N ILE A 210 39.79 -52.48 -78.88
CA ILE A 210 38.85 -53.18 -79.78
C ILE A 210 38.83 -52.53 -81.16
N LEU A 211 38.85 -51.19 -81.25
CA LEU A 211 38.88 -50.46 -82.52
C LEU A 211 40.19 -50.66 -83.28
N ALA A 212 41.33 -50.74 -82.59
CA ALA A 212 42.64 -50.96 -83.19
C ALA A 212 42.86 -52.40 -83.71
N LEU A 213 41.98 -53.34 -83.34
CA LEU A 213 41.98 -54.73 -83.81
C LEU A 213 41.18 -54.94 -85.11
N ARG A 214 40.68 -53.86 -85.75
CA ARG A 214 40.09 -53.86 -87.09
C ARG A 214 40.96 -53.10 -88.07
#